data_AF-A0A091GFW0-F1
#
_entry.id   AF-A0A091GFW0-F1
#
_cell.length_a   1.000
_cell.length_b   1.000
_cell.length_c   1.000
_cell.angle_alpha   90.00
_cell.angle_beta   90.00
_cell.angle_gamma   90.00
#
_symmetry.space_group_name_H-M   'P 1'
#
loop_
_entity.id
_entity.type
_entity.pdbx_description
1 polymer ?
#
loop_
_entity_poly.entity_id
_entity_poly.type
_entity_poly.pdbx_seq_one_letter_code
_entity_poly.pdbx_strand_id
1 'polypeptide(L)'
;RLTSDEVIQMRNELFTKEKERQLSLYPRIEKIEVKYTGKSHPGTVFVMNKALSTPYNCAMHLSEWHCKKSVLALVDGEVWDMYRPLTKSCEIQFLTFKDEDPEEVNKAYWRSCAMIMACVLKRAFKDEYSVNLIKAPEVPVISGAFCYDVILDNRLNDWKPTNDNFRSLTRDAKKLIHKDLPFETLHVEAKVAREMFQHNRYKMEIIEQKASQNAEGNVTLHRFGDFVDVSEGPHIPRTSFCFQYEITAAHNLHTNQSELIRRFQGVSLPVHLKAHHTVWRKLLERSKRLVSDEKYLEAAAEAEDGNEEEKPLSI
;
A
#
# COMPACT_ATOMS: atom_id res chain seq x y z
N ARG A 1 -25.32 -12.53 11.63
CA ARG A 1 -24.23 -12.15 10.70
C ARG A 1 -24.11 -10.64 10.83
N LEU A 2 -22.93 -10.12 11.17
CA LEU A 2 -22.72 -8.66 11.21
C LEU A 2 -22.87 -8.09 9.79
N THR A 3 -23.41 -6.87 9.69
CA THR A 3 -23.46 -6.14 8.43
C THR A 3 -22.06 -5.70 7.99
N SER A 4 -21.88 -5.31 6.73
CA SER A 4 -20.58 -4.83 6.26
C SER A 4 -20.11 -3.61 7.05
N ASP A 5 -21.03 -2.72 7.41
CA ASP A 5 -20.73 -1.49 8.16
C ASP A 5 -20.37 -1.78 9.61
N GLU A 6 -21.06 -2.71 10.27
CA GLU A 6 -20.71 -3.16 11.63
C GLU A 6 -19.30 -3.76 11.67
N VAL A 7 -18.91 -4.53 10.65
CA VAL A 7 -17.55 -5.09 10.55
C VAL A 7 -16.51 -3.97 10.36
N ILE A 8 -16.82 -2.95 9.55
CA ILE A 8 -15.95 -1.79 9.37
C ILE A 8 -15.80 -1.03 10.70
N GLN A 9 -16.91 -0.76 11.40
CA GLN A 9 -16.90 -0.07 12.68
C GLN A 9 -16.08 -0.83 13.72
N MET A 10 -16.34 -2.12 13.91
CA MET A 10 -15.59 -2.99 14.83
C MET A 10 -14.09 -2.95 14.54
N ARG A 11 -13.67 -3.03 13.27
CA ARG A 11 -12.25 -2.95 12.89
C ARG A 11 -11.63 -1.61 13.25
N ASN A 12 -12.34 -0.51 13.04
CA ASN A 12 -11.83 0.83 13.37
C ASN A 12 -11.73 1.05 14.88
N GLU A 13 -12.67 0.53 15.66
CA GLU A 13 -12.63 0.56 17.12
C GLU A 13 -11.43 -0.22 17.65
N LEU A 14 -11.22 -1.45 17.16
CA LEU A 14 -10.05 -2.26 17.51
C LEU A 14 -8.73 -1.59 17.10
N PHE A 15 -8.66 -1.02 15.89
CA PHE A 15 -7.46 -0.31 15.42
C PHE A 15 -7.14 0.90 16.30
N THR A 16 -8.16 1.68 16.66
CA THR A 16 -8.00 2.87 17.51
C THR A 16 -7.60 2.48 18.92
N LYS A 17 -8.23 1.45 19.50
CA LYS A 17 -7.89 0.91 20.81
C LYS A 17 -6.44 0.41 20.87
N GLU A 18 -5.98 -0.30 19.84
CA GLU A 18 -4.60 -0.78 19.79
C GLU A 18 -3.60 0.38 19.62
N LYS A 19 -3.93 1.38 18.81
CA LYS A 19 -3.13 2.59 18.67
C LYS A 19 -3.01 3.35 20.00
N GLU A 20 -4.10 3.51 20.73
CA GLU A 20 -4.11 4.12 22.07
C GLU A 20 -3.30 3.30 23.07
N ARG A 21 -3.41 1.97 23.03
CA ARG A 21 -2.60 1.06 23.85
C ARG A 21 -1.11 1.26 23.58
N GLN A 22 -0.69 1.32 22.31
CA GLN A 22 0.72 1.54 21.95
C GLN A 22 1.22 2.92 22.40
N LEU A 23 0.40 3.96 22.27
CA LEU A 23 0.72 5.29 22.79
C LEU A 23 0.86 5.30 24.32
N SER A 24 0.01 4.54 25.04
CA SER A 24 0.05 4.46 26.50
C SER A 24 1.33 3.80 27.05
N LEU A 25 2.06 3.03 26.23
CA LEU A 25 3.37 2.47 26.60
C LEU A 25 4.44 3.57 26.77
N TYR A 26 4.19 4.77 26.24
CA TYR A 26 5.08 5.94 26.34
C TYR A 26 4.41 7.07 27.13
N PRO A 27 4.19 6.90 28.45
CA PRO A 27 3.43 7.88 29.24
C PRO A 27 4.18 9.20 29.48
N ARG A 28 5.50 9.21 29.30
CA ARG A 28 6.35 10.40 29.45
C ARG A 28 7.00 10.74 28.12
N ILE A 29 7.09 12.03 27.83
CA ILE A 29 7.75 12.53 26.61
C ILE A 29 9.26 12.37 26.79
N GLU A 30 9.83 11.43 26.05
CA GLU A 30 11.28 11.27 25.88
C GLU A 30 11.70 11.97 24.58
N LYS A 31 12.83 12.68 24.60
CA LYS A 31 13.38 13.36 23.43
C LYS A 31 14.35 12.45 22.70
N ILE A 32 14.30 12.48 21.38
CA ILE A 32 15.24 11.80 20.48
C ILE A 32 15.87 12.81 19.53
N GLU A 33 17.11 12.53 19.14
CA GLU A 33 17.84 13.33 18.16
C GLU A 33 17.72 12.64 16.80
N VAL A 34 17.25 13.38 15.81
CA VAL A 34 17.08 12.88 14.44
C VAL A 34 17.95 13.72 13.52
N LYS A 35 18.97 13.10 12.92
CA LYS A 35 19.94 13.78 12.06
C LYS A 35 19.54 13.62 10.60
N TYR A 36 19.42 14.73 9.88
CA TYR A 36 19.10 14.72 8.47
C TYR A 36 20.35 14.54 7.60
N THR A 37 20.33 13.53 6.73
CA THR A 37 21.47 13.13 5.87
C THR A 37 21.22 13.38 4.38
N GLY A 38 20.11 14.01 4.00
CA GLY A 38 19.82 14.28 2.59
C GLY A 38 20.67 15.38 1.97
N LYS A 39 20.62 15.47 0.62
CA LYS A 39 21.42 16.40 -0.18
C LYS A 39 21.18 17.89 0.18
N SER A 40 20.01 18.24 0.71
CA SER A 40 19.58 19.63 0.97
C SER A 40 19.61 19.97 2.46
N HIS A 41 20.37 20.96 2.91
CA HIS A 41 20.59 21.27 4.35
C HIS A 41 21.34 20.16 5.12
N PRO A 42 22.55 19.79 4.66
CA PRO A 42 23.33 18.73 5.30
C PRO A 42 23.65 19.07 6.76
N GLY A 43 23.54 18.08 7.65
CA GLY A 43 23.88 18.23 9.06
C GLY A 43 22.81 18.87 9.95
N THR A 44 21.58 19.04 9.44
CA THR A 44 20.45 19.50 10.25
C THR A 44 20.11 18.43 11.30
N VAL A 45 19.93 18.84 12.55
CA VAL A 45 19.52 17.95 13.65
C VAL A 45 18.16 18.42 14.18
N PHE A 46 17.24 17.48 14.33
CA PHE A 46 15.94 17.71 14.94
C PHE A 46 15.86 17.07 16.31
N VAL A 47 15.28 17.80 17.28
CA VAL A 47 14.96 17.24 18.61
C VAL A 47 13.47 16.92 18.64
N MET A 48 13.16 15.64 18.53
CA MET A 48 11.81 15.11 18.34
C MET A 48 11.32 14.32 19.56
N ASN A 49 10.03 14.00 19.60
CA ASN A 49 9.44 13.19 20.66
C ASN A 49 9.43 11.71 20.25
N LYS A 50 10.00 10.86 21.09
CA LYS A 50 10.00 9.40 20.91
C LYS A 50 8.58 8.85 20.83
N ALA A 51 8.35 7.91 19.91
CA ALA A 51 7.09 7.21 19.67
C ALA A 51 5.87 8.12 19.35
N LEU A 52 6.10 9.41 19.11
CA LEU A 52 5.07 10.41 18.79
C LEU A 52 5.39 11.15 17.50
N SER A 53 6.61 11.69 17.40
CA SER A 53 7.05 12.40 16.21
C SER A 53 7.29 11.44 15.05
N THR A 54 6.93 11.87 13.85
CA THR A 54 7.08 11.10 12.62
C THR A 54 8.06 11.77 11.65
N PRO A 55 8.56 11.05 10.62
CA PRO A 55 9.31 11.67 9.53
C PRO A 55 8.62 12.89 8.89
N TYR A 56 7.29 12.86 8.80
CA TYR A 56 6.50 13.99 8.31
C TYR A 56 6.67 15.22 9.20
N ASN A 57 6.73 15.08 10.52
CA ASN A 57 7.02 16.22 11.40
C ASN A 57 8.43 16.77 11.14
N CYS A 58 9.43 15.92 10.94
CA CYS A 58 10.77 16.36 10.54
C CYS A 58 10.74 17.16 9.23
N ALA A 59 9.99 16.70 8.23
CA ALA A 59 9.81 17.43 6.97
C ALA A 59 9.13 18.80 7.16
N MET A 60 8.19 18.92 8.10
CA MET A 60 7.54 20.20 8.44
C MET A 60 8.52 21.23 9.01
N HIS A 61 9.55 20.79 9.73
CA HIS A 61 10.59 21.69 10.25
C HIS A 61 11.55 22.20 9.16
N LEU A 62 11.64 21.53 8.01
CA LEU A 62 12.47 21.97 6.89
C LEU A 62 11.72 22.94 5.99
N SER A 63 10.71 22.45 5.26
CA SER A 63 9.90 23.28 4.37
C SER A 63 8.65 22.56 3.89
N GLU A 64 7.68 23.35 3.41
CA GLU A 64 6.47 22.83 2.76
C GLU A 64 6.80 21.96 1.53
N TRP A 65 7.90 22.27 0.83
CA TRP A 65 8.37 21.49 -0.31
C TRP A 65 8.69 20.05 0.11
N HIS A 66 9.38 19.84 1.22
CA HIS A 66 9.67 18.50 1.74
C HIS A 66 8.39 17.78 2.13
N CYS A 67 7.43 18.46 2.75
CA CYS A 67 6.14 17.86 3.11
C CYS A 67 5.37 17.36 1.89
N LYS A 68 5.39 18.10 0.78
CA LYS A 68 4.65 17.77 -0.45
C LYS A 68 5.36 16.74 -1.34
N LYS A 69 6.69 16.67 -1.30
CA LYS A 69 7.50 15.84 -2.21
C LYS A 69 7.95 14.51 -1.62
N SER A 70 8.17 14.46 -0.31
CA SER A 70 8.65 13.26 0.37
C SER A 70 7.54 12.23 0.43
N VAL A 71 7.78 11.07 -0.18
CA VAL A 71 6.82 9.96 -0.21
C VAL A 71 7.12 8.98 0.90
N LEU A 72 8.39 8.64 1.08
CA LEU A 72 8.90 7.75 2.11
C LEU A 72 10.07 8.42 2.83
N ALA A 73 10.47 7.84 3.95
CA ALA A 73 11.70 8.15 4.61
C ALA A 73 12.61 6.92 4.65
N LEU A 74 13.91 7.13 4.63
CA LEU A 74 14.92 6.15 4.96
C LEU A 74 15.41 6.47 6.36
N VAL A 75 15.23 5.55 7.31
CA VAL A 75 15.61 5.70 8.71
C VAL A 75 16.68 4.67 9.01
N ASP A 76 17.92 5.11 9.28
CA ASP A 76 19.08 4.24 9.48
C ASP A 76 19.28 3.20 8.34
N GLY A 77 18.89 3.55 7.10
CA GLY A 77 18.95 2.64 5.95
C GLY A 77 17.70 1.78 5.71
N GLU A 78 16.72 1.81 6.62
CA GLU A 78 15.45 1.09 6.49
C GLU A 78 14.33 1.97 5.92
N VAL A 79 13.50 1.42 5.03
CA VAL A 79 12.37 2.16 4.45
C VAL A 79 11.25 2.34 5.48
N TRP A 80 10.76 3.57 5.60
CA TRP A 80 9.85 4.00 6.65
C TRP A 80 8.70 4.86 6.11
N ASP A 81 7.50 4.66 6.64
CA ASP A 81 6.33 5.49 6.30
C ASP A 81 6.46 6.90 6.89
N MET A 82 6.00 7.91 6.15
CA MET A 82 6.07 9.29 6.63
C MET A 82 5.26 9.56 7.93
N TYR A 83 4.22 8.78 8.18
CA TYR A 83 3.37 8.89 9.38
C TYR A 83 3.64 7.81 10.44
N ARG A 84 4.66 6.96 10.26
CA ARG A 84 5.05 5.99 11.29
C ARG A 84 5.94 6.66 12.34
N PRO A 85 5.61 6.57 13.65
CA PRO A 85 6.40 7.20 14.70
C PRO A 85 7.84 6.68 14.79
N LEU A 86 8.77 7.57 15.16
CA LEU A 86 10.18 7.24 15.37
C LEU A 86 10.41 6.73 16.79
N THR A 87 11.07 5.59 16.94
CA THR A 87 11.24 4.91 18.25
C THR A 87 12.60 5.17 18.91
N LYS A 88 13.61 5.61 18.16
CA LYS A 88 14.98 5.86 18.61
C LYS A 88 15.60 7.05 17.89
N SER A 89 16.70 7.59 18.43
CA SER A 89 17.54 8.53 17.70
C SER A 89 18.09 7.85 16.45
N CYS A 90 18.01 8.53 15.32
CA CYS A 90 18.26 7.93 14.01
C CYS A 90 18.72 8.97 12.98
N GLU A 91 19.28 8.49 11.88
CA GLU A 91 19.54 9.28 10.69
C GLU A 91 18.36 9.16 9.72
N ILE A 92 17.93 10.30 9.16
CA ILE A 92 16.79 10.36 8.25
C ILE A 92 17.15 10.98 6.91
N GLN A 93 16.69 10.31 5.85
CA GLN A 93 16.69 10.82 4.48
C GLN A 93 15.27 10.73 3.92
N PHE A 94 14.86 11.70 3.10
CA PHE A 94 13.56 11.67 2.43
C PHE A 94 13.71 11.12 1.01
N LEU A 95 12.79 10.24 0.64
CA LEU A 95 12.73 9.63 -0.68
C LEU A 95 11.59 10.25 -1.51
N THR A 96 11.86 10.53 -2.77
CA THR A 96 10.94 11.17 -3.70
C THR A 96 10.81 10.40 -5.02
N PHE A 97 9.74 10.66 -5.78
CA PHE A 97 9.54 10.06 -7.11
C PHE A 97 10.61 10.42 -8.15
N LYS A 98 11.45 11.42 -7.88
CA LYS A 98 12.45 11.95 -8.82
C LYS A 98 13.89 11.62 -8.41
N ASP A 99 14.05 10.76 -7.42
CA ASP A 99 15.36 10.28 -7.02
C ASP A 99 15.94 9.35 -8.10
N GLU A 100 17.26 9.14 -8.06
CA GLU A 100 17.99 8.31 -9.03
C GLU A 100 17.50 6.85 -8.99
N ASP A 101 17.23 6.34 -7.79
CA ASP A 101 16.60 5.05 -7.55
C ASP A 101 15.29 5.20 -6.77
N PRO A 102 14.14 5.34 -7.47
CA PRO A 102 12.83 5.49 -6.85
C PRO A 102 12.10 4.14 -6.67
N GLU A 103 12.78 3.00 -6.71
CA GLU A 103 12.14 1.68 -6.71
C GLU A 103 11.22 1.47 -5.51
N GLU A 104 11.71 1.74 -4.29
CA GLU A 104 10.94 1.57 -3.05
C GLU A 104 9.72 2.51 -2.99
N VAL A 105 9.88 3.74 -3.50
CA VAL A 105 8.79 4.71 -3.63
C VAL A 105 7.74 4.22 -4.63
N ASN A 106 8.16 3.62 -5.74
CA ASN A 106 7.27 3.06 -6.75
C ASN A 106 6.50 1.85 -6.20
N LYS A 107 7.16 0.93 -5.49
CA LYS A 107 6.51 -0.21 -4.82
C LYS A 107 5.45 0.27 -3.82
N ALA A 108 5.78 1.22 -2.94
CA ALA A 108 4.85 1.79 -1.97
C ALA A 108 3.65 2.49 -2.64
N TYR A 109 3.89 3.20 -3.75
CA TYR A 109 2.82 3.83 -4.53
C TYR A 109 1.84 2.79 -5.11
N TRP A 110 2.34 1.69 -5.64
CA TRP A 110 1.52 0.63 -6.21
C TRP A 110 0.70 -0.11 -5.15
N ARG A 111 1.31 -0.44 -4.01
CA ARG A 111 0.60 -1.01 -2.86
C ARG A 111 -0.53 -0.09 -2.38
N SER A 112 -0.25 1.21 -2.29
CA SER A 112 -1.24 2.22 -1.89
C SER A 112 -2.39 2.34 -2.88
N CYS A 113 -2.10 2.31 -4.19
CA CYS A 113 -3.13 2.31 -5.21
C CYS A 113 -4.01 1.05 -5.15
N ALA A 114 -3.41 -0.13 -4.98
CA ALA A 114 -4.16 -1.38 -4.82
C ALA A 114 -5.08 -1.34 -3.59
N MET A 115 -4.62 -0.78 -2.47
CA MET A 115 -5.42 -0.63 -1.26
C MET A 115 -6.60 0.33 -1.44
N ILE A 116 -6.42 1.44 -2.17
CA ILE A 116 -7.51 2.35 -2.55
C ILE A 116 -8.55 1.60 -3.40
N MET A 117 -8.12 0.81 -4.38
CA MET A 117 -9.02 -0.02 -5.19
C MET A 117 -9.81 -1.01 -4.34
N ALA A 118 -9.18 -1.66 -3.36
CA ALA A 118 -9.84 -2.60 -2.46
C ALA A 118 -10.97 -1.94 -1.66
N CYS A 119 -10.73 -0.74 -1.13
CA CYS A 119 -11.75 0.04 -0.42
C CYS A 119 -12.95 0.36 -1.31
N VAL A 120 -12.70 0.78 -2.56
CA VAL A 120 -13.77 1.07 -3.53
C VAL A 120 -14.55 -0.19 -3.85
N LEU A 121 -13.87 -1.30 -4.15
CA LEU A 121 -14.53 -2.57 -4.48
C LEU A 121 -15.38 -3.08 -3.32
N LYS A 122 -14.93 -2.92 -2.08
CA LYS A 122 -15.70 -3.34 -0.90
C LYS A 122 -17.01 -2.56 -0.74
N ARG A 123 -17.06 -1.29 -1.17
CA ARG A 123 -18.22 -0.39 -1.02
C ARG A 123 -19.09 -0.28 -2.26
N ALA A 124 -18.65 -0.81 -3.41
CA ALA A 124 -19.31 -0.56 -4.70
C ALA A 124 -20.53 -1.46 -4.96
N PHE A 125 -20.58 -2.64 -4.35
CA PHE A 125 -21.65 -3.62 -4.56
C PHE A 125 -22.78 -3.40 -3.55
N LYS A 126 -24.00 -3.79 -3.92
CA LYS A 126 -25.15 -3.76 -3.00
C LYS A 126 -24.91 -4.68 -1.81
N ASP A 127 -25.46 -4.32 -0.66
CA ASP A 127 -25.31 -5.08 0.61
C ASP A 127 -25.77 -6.54 0.52
N GLU A 128 -26.66 -6.84 -0.43
CA GLU A 128 -27.09 -8.21 -0.69
C GLU A 128 -25.97 -9.10 -1.22
N TYR A 129 -24.95 -8.56 -1.90
CA TYR A 129 -23.85 -9.31 -2.48
C TYR A 129 -22.62 -9.29 -1.58
N SER A 130 -22.09 -10.47 -1.28
CA SER A 130 -20.82 -10.57 -0.56
C SER A 130 -19.63 -10.16 -1.44
N VAL A 131 -18.71 -9.41 -0.84
CA VAL A 131 -17.42 -9.01 -1.44
C VAL A 131 -16.30 -9.37 -0.47
N ASN A 132 -15.53 -10.39 -0.82
CA ASN A 132 -14.44 -10.92 -0.04
C ASN A 132 -13.09 -10.52 -0.66
N LEU A 133 -12.37 -9.64 0.03
CA LEU A 133 -11.06 -9.18 -0.39
C LEU A 133 -10.00 -10.23 -0.05
N ILE A 134 -9.22 -10.71 -1.02
CA ILE A 134 -8.21 -11.74 -0.79
C ILE A 134 -6.87 -11.09 -0.49
N LYS A 135 -6.17 -10.60 -1.52
CA LYS A 135 -4.83 -10.03 -1.43
C LYS A 135 -4.58 -9.03 -2.56
N ALA A 136 -3.65 -8.12 -2.32
CA ALA A 136 -2.97 -7.40 -3.37
C ALA A 136 -1.75 -8.24 -3.79
N PRO A 137 -1.72 -8.84 -4.99
CA PRO A 137 -0.51 -9.49 -5.47
C PRO A 137 0.60 -8.46 -5.67
N GLU A 138 1.82 -8.80 -5.27
CA GLU A 138 2.98 -7.95 -5.50
C GLU A 138 3.40 -8.08 -6.97
N VAL A 139 3.05 -7.06 -7.76
CA VAL A 139 3.37 -6.99 -9.18
C VAL A 139 4.43 -5.92 -9.41
N PRO A 140 5.49 -6.21 -10.20
CA PRO A 140 6.47 -5.19 -10.55
C PRO A 140 5.82 -4.01 -11.27
N VAL A 141 6.33 -2.79 -11.06
CA VAL A 141 5.78 -1.56 -11.66
C VAL A 141 5.80 -1.61 -13.20
N ILE A 142 6.80 -2.30 -13.77
CA ILE A 142 6.94 -2.52 -15.22
C ILE A 142 5.78 -3.36 -15.82
N SER A 143 5.04 -4.10 -14.98
CA SER A 143 3.89 -4.90 -15.41
C SER A 143 2.74 -4.05 -15.98
N GLY A 144 2.69 -2.76 -15.63
CA GLY A 144 1.77 -1.78 -16.21
C GLY A 144 0.37 -1.71 -15.59
N ALA A 145 0.02 -2.54 -14.60
CA ALA A 145 -1.20 -2.36 -13.80
C ALA A 145 -1.09 -2.92 -12.37
N PHE A 146 -1.50 -2.16 -11.36
CA PHE A 146 -1.64 -2.68 -10.00
C PHE A 146 -2.90 -3.53 -9.92
N CYS A 147 -2.85 -4.57 -9.08
CA CYS A 147 -3.87 -5.60 -9.06
C CYS A 147 -4.43 -5.79 -7.64
N TYR A 148 -5.67 -6.24 -7.55
CA TYR A 148 -6.26 -6.69 -6.30
C TYR A 148 -7.23 -7.85 -6.56
N ASP A 149 -7.04 -8.95 -5.83
CA ASP A 149 -7.80 -10.18 -6.00
C ASP A 149 -9.00 -10.20 -5.04
N VAL A 150 -10.19 -10.45 -5.61
CA VAL A 150 -11.47 -10.40 -4.92
C VAL A 150 -12.32 -11.62 -5.30
N ILE A 151 -13.02 -12.18 -4.32
CA ILE A 151 -14.12 -13.13 -4.54
C ILE A 151 -15.44 -12.40 -4.36
N LEU A 152 -16.32 -12.52 -5.34
CA LEU A 152 -17.67 -11.97 -5.30
C LEU A 152 -18.68 -13.07 -4.96
N ASP A 153 -19.89 -12.66 -4.58
CA ASP A 153 -21.04 -13.55 -4.41
C ASP A 153 -21.25 -14.46 -5.63
N ASN A 154 -21.57 -15.73 -5.41
CA ASN A 154 -21.78 -16.72 -6.47
C ASN A 154 -22.85 -16.29 -7.49
N ARG A 155 -23.84 -15.48 -7.09
CA ARG A 155 -24.86 -14.91 -7.99
C ARG A 155 -24.26 -13.97 -9.04
N LEU A 156 -23.05 -13.47 -8.81
CA LEU A 156 -22.32 -12.61 -9.73
C LEU A 156 -21.30 -13.38 -10.57
N ASN A 157 -21.21 -14.71 -10.52
CA ASN A 157 -20.20 -15.48 -11.25
C ASN A 157 -20.21 -15.23 -12.77
N ASP A 158 -21.39 -15.06 -13.36
CA ASP A 158 -21.54 -14.75 -14.80
C ASP A 158 -21.48 -13.25 -15.10
N TRP A 159 -21.56 -12.40 -14.07
CA TRP A 159 -21.52 -10.94 -14.25
C TRP A 159 -20.14 -10.49 -14.73
N LYS A 160 -20.09 -9.75 -15.83
CA LYS A 160 -18.88 -9.11 -16.35
C LYS A 160 -18.99 -7.59 -16.21
N PRO A 161 -18.00 -6.91 -15.60
CA PRO A 161 -18.05 -5.46 -15.48
C PRO A 161 -18.03 -4.79 -16.86
N THR A 162 -18.89 -3.80 -17.04
CA THR A 162 -18.92 -2.95 -18.22
C THR A 162 -17.99 -1.75 -18.08
N ASN A 163 -17.75 -1.04 -19.18
CA ASN A 163 -16.99 0.22 -19.15
C ASN A 163 -17.61 1.27 -18.21
N ASP A 164 -18.95 1.30 -18.09
CA ASP A 164 -19.62 2.24 -17.18
C ASP A 164 -19.49 1.82 -15.70
N ASN A 165 -19.36 0.52 -15.43
CA ASN A 165 -19.00 0.05 -14.09
C ASN A 165 -17.58 0.52 -13.72
N PHE A 166 -16.60 0.35 -14.62
CA PHE A 166 -15.23 0.83 -14.39
C PHE A 166 -15.15 2.35 -14.21
N ARG A 167 -15.92 3.13 -14.98
CA ARG A 167 -16.04 4.59 -14.79
C ARG A 167 -16.62 4.94 -13.43
N SER A 168 -17.64 4.20 -12.98
CA SER A 168 -18.28 4.42 -11.68
C SER A 168 -17.31 4.11 -10.52
N LEU A 169 -16.62 2.97 -10.58
CA LEU A 169 -15.58 2.59 -9.61
C LEU A 169 -14.45 3.62 -9.57
N THR A 170 -13.98 4.04 -10.75
CA THR A 170 -12.94 5.07 -10.88
C THR A 170 -13.38 6.40 -10.28
N ARG A 171 -14.63 6.81 -10.49
CA ARG A 171 -15.18 8.04 -9.90
C ARG A 171 -15.15 7.96 -8.38
N ASP A 172 -15.52 6.82 -7.81
CA ASP A 172 -15.53 6.65 -6.35
C ASP A 172 -14.10 6.59 -5.77
N ALA A 173 -13.13 6.00 -6.50
CA ALA A 173 -11.71 6.12 -6.16
C ALA A 173 -11.23 7.57 -6.16
N LYS A 174 -11.59 8.36 -7.18
CA LYS A 174 -11.25 9.79 -7.25
C LYS A 174 -11.88 10.62 -6.13
N LYS A 175 -13.11 10.26 -5.69
CA LYS A 175 -13.71 10.89 -4.50
C LYS A 175 -12.89 10.61 -3.24
N LEU A 176 -12.38 9.38 -3.05
CA LEU A 176 -11.49 9.05 -1.92
C LEU A 176 -10.16 9.79 -1.99
N ILE A 177 -9.58 9.92 -3.18
CA ILE A 177 -8.36 10.71 -3.42
C ILE A 177 -8.57 12.18 -3.04
N HIS A 178 -9.72 12.75 -3.44
CA HIS A 178 -10.03 14.16 -3.15
C HIS A 178 -10.25 14.46 -1.66
N LYS A 179 -10.54 13.44 -0.83
CA LYS A 179 -10.65 13.59 0.63
C LYS A 179 -9.31 13.79 1.34
N ASP A 180 -8.18 13.61 0.65
CA ASP A 180 -6.82 13.76 1.20
C ASP A 180 -6.61 13.03 2.54
N LEU A 181 -6.86 11.72 2.54
CA LEU A 181 -6.78 10.89 3.73
C LEU A 181 -5.34 10.43 3.98
N PRO A 182 -4.82 10.51 5.22
CA PRO A 182 -3.52 9.95 5.56
C PRO A 182 -3.57 8.42 5.63
N PHE A 183 -2.47 7.77 5.25
CA PHE A 183 -2.25 6.37 5.54
C PHE A 183 -1.57 6.25 6.92
N GLU A 184 -2.22 5.54 7.82
CA GLU A 184 -1.72 5.24 9.15
C GLU A 184 -1.24 3.78 9.19
N THR A 185 -0.05 3.57 9.74
CA THR A 185 0.54 2.24 9.88
C THR A 185 0.58 1.84 11.35
N LEU A 186 0.22 0.59 11.64
CA LEU A 186 0.26 0.00 12.97
C LEU A 186 0.91 -1.38 12.90
N HIS A 187 1.90 -1.62 13.75
CA HIS A 187 2.52 -2.93 13.91
C HIS A 187 1.85 -3.62 15.09
N VAL A 188 1.22 -4.77 14.85
CA VAL A 188 0.42 -5.46 15.87
C VAL A 188 0.79 -6.93 15.97
N GLU A 189 0.54 -7.52 17.13
CA GLU A 189 0.63 -8.97 17.29
C GLU A 189 -0.41 -9.67 16.41
N ALA A 190 -0.06 -10.87 15.91
CA ALA A 190 -0.95 -11.68 15.09
C ALA A 190 -2.33 -11.94 15.74
N LYS A 191 -2.40 -12.04 17.07
CA LYS A 191 -3.67 -12.24 17.80
C LYS A 191 -4.66 -11.09 17.57
N VAL A 192 -4.16 -9.85 17.64
CA VAL A 192 -4.98 -8.64 17.45
C VAL A 192 -5.40 -8.52 15.99
N ALA A 193 -4.49 -8.80 15.05
CA ALA A 193 -4.84 -8.84 13.63
C ALA A 193 -5.92 -9.90 13.32
N ARG A 194 -5.82 -11.09 13.93
CA ARG A 194 -6.83 -12.16 13.77
C ARG A 194 -8.22 -11.72 14.24
N GLU A 195 -8.31 -11.01 15.36
CA GLU A 195 -9.58 -10.49 15.86
C GLU A 195 -10.22 -9.49 14.86
N MET A 196 -9.41 -8.59 14.27
CA MET A 196 -9.90 -7.64 13.27
C MET A 196 -10.40 -8.31 11.98
N PHE A 197 -9.75 -9.39 11.55
CA PHE A 197 -10.02 -10.07 10.28
C PHE A 197 -10.79 -11.39 10.42
N GLN A 198 -11.34 -11.70 11.59
CA GLN A 198 -12.05 -12.96 11.89
C GLN A 198 -13.16 -13.34 10.88
N HIS A 199 -13.75 -12.35 10.20
CA HIS A 199 -14.81 -12.56 9.20
C HIS A 199 -14.30 -12.91 7.79
N ASN A 200 -13.00 -12.84 7.55
CA ASN A 200 -12.40 -13.10 6.24
C ASN A 200 -11.28 -14.15 6.35
N ARG A 201 -11.63 -15.40 6.02
CA ARG A 201 -10.70 -16.55 6.07
C ARG A 201 -9.40 -16.31 5.29
N TYR A 202 -9.47 -15.64 4.14
CA TYR A 202 -8.30 -15.40 3.30
C TYR A 202 -7.31 -14.46 3.97
N LYS A 203 -7.83 -13.42 4.63
CA LYS A 203 -6.99 -12.49 5.39
C LYS A 203 -6.40 -13.18 6.63
N MET A 204 -7.15 -14.08 7.27
CA MET A 204 -6.65 -14.90 8.37
C MET A 204 -5.46 -15.77 7.95
N GLU A 205 -5.58 -16.49 6.83
CA GLU A 205 -4.48 -17.30 6.27
C GLU A 205 -3.23 -16.44 5.98
N ILE A 206 -3.41 -15.26 5.39
CA ILE A 206 -2.31 -14.31 5.12
C ILE A 206 -1.66 -13.82 6.42
N ILE A 207 -2.46 -13.51 7.44
CA ILE A 207 -1.96 -13.08 8.75
C ILE A 207 -1.11 -14.19 9.37
N GLU A 208 -1.54 -15.45 9.28
CA GLU A 208 -0.81 -16.60 9.80
C GLU A 208 0.50 -16.83 9.06
N GLN A 209 0.47 -16.76 7.72
CA GLN A 209 1.67 -16.86 6.89
C GLN A 209 2.69 -15.77 7.25
N LYS A 210 2.25 -14.50 7.31
CA LYS A 210 3.11 -13.36 7.65
C LYS A 210 3.67 -13.46 9.07
N ALA A 211 2.83 -13.84 10.04
CA ALA A 211 3.27 -14.04 11.41
C ALA A 211 4.30 -15.17 11.55
N SER A 212 4.25 -16.19 10.68
CA SER A 212 5.22 -17.30 10.69
C SER A 212 6.57 -16.94 10.05
N GLN A 213 6.59 -16.01 9.10
CA GLN A 213 7.81 -15.55 8.43
C GLN A 213 8.59 -14.54 9.29
N ASN A 214 7.88 -13.79 10.13
CA ASN A 214 8.46 -12.73 10.94
C ASN A 214 8.86 -13.27 12.32
N ALA A 215 10.13 -13.11 12.73
CA ALA A 215 10.64 -13.70 13.97
C ALA A 215 9.92 -13.18 15.24
N GLU A 216 9.40 -11.95 15.17
CA GLU A 216 8.63 -11.33 16.24
C GLU A 216 7.14 -11.70 16.24
N GLY A 217 6.64 -12.39 15.21
CA GLY A 217 5.22 -12.70 15.05
C GLY A 217 4.31 -11.49 14.81
N ASN A 218 4.91 -10.36 14.40
CA ASN A 218 4.22 -9.09 14.18
C ASN A 218 3.70 -8.98 12.75
N VAL A 219 2.54 -8.33 12.61
CA VAL A 219 1.87 -8.07 11.34
C VAL A 219 1.61 -6.57 11.20
N THR A 220 1.87 -6.04 10.00
CA THR A 220 1.63 -4.63 9.69
C THR A 220 0.22 -4.42 9.16
N LEU A 221 -0.49 -3.48 9.78
CA LEU A 221 -1.81 -3.03 9.39
C LEU A 221 -1.75 -1.61 8.89
N HIS A 222 -2.49 -1.32 7.83
CA HIS A 222 -2.64 0.03 7.31
C HIS A 222 -4.10 0.46 7.37
N ARG A 223 -4.32 1.71 7.76
CA ARG A 223 -5.64 2.35 7.79
C ARG A 223 -5.61 3.64 6.99
N PHE A 224 -6.62 3.88 6.16
CA PHE A 224 -6.93 5.22 5.65
C PHE A 224 -8.44 5.46 5.70
N GLY A 225 -8.85 6.57 6.31
CA GLY A 225 -10.25 6.76 6.68
C GLY A 225 -10.74 5.60 7.55
N ASP A 226 -11.80 4.92 7.12
CA ASP A 226 -12.41 3.79 7.84
C ASP A 226 -11.97 2.43 7.28
N PHE A 227 -11.10 2.40 6.27
CA PHE A 227 -10.68 1.15 5.65
C PHE A 227 -9.36 0.68 6.24
N VAL A 228 -9.36 -0.53 6.81
CA VAL A 228 -8.20 -1.20 7.39
C VAL A 228 -7.87 -2.44 6.55
N ASP A 229 -6.61 -2.59 6.16
CA ASP A 229 -6.14 -3.78 5.45
C ASP A 229 -4.75 -4.22 5.92
N VAL A 230 -4.44 -5.49 5.64
CA VAL A 230 -3.12 -6.10 5.85
C VAL A 230 -2.33 -5.99 4.56
N SER A 231 -1.21 -5.28 4.60
CA SER A 231 -0.22 -5.19 3.52
C SER A 231 1.18 -5.31 4.09
N GLU A 232 2.15 -5.55 3.22
CA GLU A 232 3.56 -5.65 3.59
C GLU A 232 4.33 -4.49 2.98
N GLY A 233 5.26 -3.94 3.75
CA GLY A 233 6.01 -2.78 3.36
C GLY A 233 5.22 -1.46 3.46
N PRO A 234 5.89 -0.35 3.13
CA PRO A 234 5.37 0.98 3.38
C PRO A 234 4.34 1.42 2.34
N HIS A 235 3.57 2.43 2.72
CA HIS A 235 2.57 3.11 1.93
C HIS A 235 2.92 4.59 1.74
N ILE A 236 2.28 5.22 0.75
CA ILE A 236 2.42 6.67 0.54
C ILE A 236 1.78 7.45 1.70
N PRO A 237 2.16 8.72 1.92
CA PRO A 237 1.70 9.45 3.11
C PRO A 237 0.19 9.72 3.07
N ARG A 238 -0.32 10.13 1.90
CA ARG A 238 -1.71 10.58 1.71
C ARG A 238 -2.29 10.15 0.38
N THR A 239 -3.61 10.00 0.32
CA THR A 239 -4.31 9.66 -0.93
C THR A 239 -4.17 10.73 -2.02
N SER A 240 -3.92 12.00 -1.67
CA SER A 240 -3.72 13.11 -2.61
C SER A 240 -2.45 13.02 -3.46
N PHE A 241 -1.51 12.12 -3.11
CA PHE A 241 -0.36 11.84 -3.96
C PHE A 241 -0.78 11.23 -5.29
N CYS A 242 -1.90 10.50 -5.34
CA CYS A 242 -2.49 9.94 -6.54
C CYS A 242 -3.20 11.03 -7.34
N PHE A 243 -2.93 11.15 -8.65
CA PHE A 243 -3.57 12.17 -9.50
C PHE A 243 -4.38 11.57 -10.65
N GLN A 244 -3.72 10.93 -11.61
CA GLN A 244 -4.40 10.16 -12.65
C GLN A 244 -4.63 8.77 -12.09
N TYR A 245 -5.88 8.36 -11.92
CA TYR A 245 -6.23 7.05 -11.35
C TYR A 245 -7.40 6.47 -12.14
N GLU A 246 -7.26 5.24 -12.63
CA GLU A 246 -8.32 4.51 -13.33
C GLU A 246 -8.28 3.01 -13.01
N ILE A 247 -9.46 2.43 -12.78
CA ILE A 247 -9.67 0.98 -12.73
C ILE A 247 -10.06 0.56 -14.14
N THR A 248 -9.32 -0.36 -14.75
CA THR A 248 -9.32 -0.56 -16.21
C THR A 248 -9.85 -1.90 -16.67
N ALA A 249 -9.65 -2.96 -15.88
CA ALA A 249 -10.08 -4.30 -16.21
C ALA A 249 -10.40 -5.15 -14.98
N ALA A 250 -11.12 -6.24 -15.20
CA ALA A 250 -11.32 -7.31 -14.25
C ALA A 250 -11.22 -8.64 -14.98
N HIS A 251 -10.39 -9.54 -14.47
CA HIS A 251 -10.13 -10.84 -15.08
C HIS A 251 -10.50 -11.95 -14.11
N ASN A 252 -11.16 -12.99 -14.63
CA ASN A 252 -11.43 -14.20 -13.86
C ASN A 252 -10.19 -15.08 -13.88
N LEU A 253 -9.65 -15.40 -12.70
CA LEU A 253 -8.56 -16.34 -12.51
C LEU A 253 -9.17 -17.72 -12.23
N HIS A 254 -8.85 -18.69 -13.08
CA HIS A 254 -9.28 -20.07 -12.89
C HIS A 254 -8.27 -20.74 -11.97
N THR A 255 -8.63 -20.90 -10.70
CA THR A 255 -7.86 -21.72 -9.77
C THR A 255 -8.45 -23.11 -9.67
N ASN A 256 -7.66 -24.10 -9.26
CA ASN A 256 -8.14 -25.46 -8.99
C ASN A 256 -9.13 -25.54 -7.80
N GLN A 257 -9.37 -24.42 -7.11
CA GLN A 257 -10.34 -24.29 -6.03
C GLN A 257 -11.75 -23.99 -6.58
N SER A 258 -12.78 -24.37 -5.84
CA SER A 258 -14.21 -24.20 -6.22
C SER A 258 -14.67 -22.74 -6.36
N GLU A 259 -13.84 -21.75 -6.02
CA GLU A 259 -14.22 -20.34 -5.96
C GLU A 259 -13.61 -19.51 -7.08
N LEU A 260 -14.40 -18.62 -7.66
CA LEU A 260 -14.00 -17.76 -8.77
C LEU A 260 -13.28 -16.51 -8.25
N ILE A 261 -11.96 -16.50 -8.36
CA ILE A 261 -11.16 -15.32 -8.03
C ILE A 261 -11.21 -14.33 -9.19
N ARG A 262 -11.46 -13.06 -8.88
CA ARG A 262 -11.44 -11.96 -9.84
C ARG A 262 -10.32 -10.99 -9.52
N ARG A 263 -9.40 -10.82 -10.46
CA ARG A 263 -8.33 -9.84 -10.41
C ARG A 263 -8.78 -8.54 -11.03
N PHE A 264 -9.02 -7.53 -10.19
CA PHE A 264 -9.25 -6.17 -10.66
C PHE A 264 -7.91 -5.49 -10.90
N GLN A 265 -7.83 -4.72 -11.98
CA GLN A 265 -6.62 -4.02 -12.41
C GLN A 265 -6.87 -2.54 -12.55
N GLY A 266 -5.85 -1.75 -12.23
CA GLY A 266 -5.86 -0.31 -12.45
C GLY A 266 -4.48 0.23 -12.75
N VAL A 267 -4.44 1.48 -13.20
CA VAL A 267 -3.21 2.22 -13.41
C VAL A 267 -3.37 3.60 -12.81
N SER A 268 -2.26 4.12 -12.26
CA SER A 268 -2.25 5.39 -11.58
C SER A 268 -0.92 6.11 -11.75
N LEU A 269 -0.93 7.43 -11.81
CA LEU A 269 0.26 8.28 -11.81
C LEU A 269 0.16 9.35 -10.72
N PRO A 270 1.26 9.60 -9.99
CA PRO A 270 1.27 10.58 -8.93
C PRO A 270 1.21 11.99 -9.49
N VAL A 271 0.80 12.95 -8.65
CA VAL A 271 0.75 14.39 -9.01
C VAL A 271 2.09 14.92 -9.54
N HIS A 272 3.19 14.29 -9.11
CA HIS A 272 4.56 14.63 -9.48
C HIS A 272 4.99 14.17 -10.87
N LEU A 273 4.31 13.15 -11.43
CA LEU A 273 4.64 12.50 -12.70
C LEU A 273 3.42 12.46 -13.63
N LYS A 274 2.70 13.58 -13.72
CA LYS A 274 1.53 13.70 -14.60
C LYS A 274 1.90 13.43 -16.05
N ALA A 275 1.18 12.50 -16.69
CA ALA A 275 1.36 12.21 -18.10
C ALA A 275 0.41 13.02 -18.99
N HIS A 276 0.87 13.33 -20.19
CA HIS A 276 0.04 13.87 -21.25
C HIS A 276 -1.07 12.88 -21.65
N HIS A 277 -2.23 13.38 -22.11
CA HIS A 277 -3.41 12.56 -22.37
C HIS A 277 -3.17 11.42 -23.36
N THR A 278 -2.31 11.63 -24.37
CA THR A 278 -1.93 10.58 -25.35
C THR A 278 -1.14 9.44 -24.69
N VAL A 279 -0.20 9.78 -23.80
CA VAL A 279 0.60 8.79 -23.06
C VAL A 279 -0.30 8.04 -22.08
N TRP A 280 -1.16 8.77 -21.37
CA TRP A 280 -2.15 8.18 -20.47
C TRP A 280 -3.02 7.14 -21.17
N ARG A 281 -3.52 7.43 -22.38
CA ARG A 281 -4.31 6.47 -23.17
C ARG A 281 -3.54 5.18 -23.48
N LYS A 282 -2.27 5.27 -23.85
CA LYS A 282 -1.42 4.10 -24.10
C LYS A 282 -1.21 3.27 -22.83
N LEU A 283 -1.02 3.92 -21.68
CA LEU A 283 -0.92 3.24 -20.39
C LEU A 283 -2.22 2.52 -20.03
N LEU A 284 -3.38 3.16 -20.26
CA LEU A 284 -4.68 2.53 -20.07
C LEU A 284 -4.86 1.29 -20.94
N GLU A 285 -4.49 1.36 -22.23
CA GLU A 285 -4.55 0.21 -23.14
C GLU A 285 -3.67 -0.96 -22.65
N ARG A 286 -2.46 -0.66 -22.16
CA ARG A 286 -1.55 -1.68 -21.60
C ARG A 286 -2.10 -2.29 -20.31
N SER A 287 -2.75 -1.48 -19.47
CA SER A 287 -3.27 -1.92 -18.17
C SER A 287 -4.49 -2.85 -18.24
N LYS A 288 -5.16 -2.91 -19.40
CA LYS A 288 -6.30 -3.82 -19.64
C LYS A 288 -5.88 -5.27 -19.90
N ARG A 289 -4.59 -5.51 -20.11
CA ARG A 289 -4.05 -6.86 -20.33
C ARG A 289 -3.80 -7.49 -18.97
N LEU A 290 -4.23 -8.74 -18.82
CA LEU A 290 -4.02 -9.51 -17.60
C LEU A 290 -2.53 -9.51 -17.23
N VAL A 291 -2.24 -9.07 -16.01
CA VAL A 291 -0.94 -9.14 -15.37
C VAL A 291 -0.92 -10.43 -14.54
N SER A 292 -0.09 -11.37 -14.97
CA SER A 292 0.18 -12.63 -14.28
C SER A 292 1.45 -12.51 -13.45
N ASP A 293 1.44 -13.06 -12.24
CA ASP A 293 2.58 -12.99 -11.32
C ASP A 293 3.76 -13.86 -11.82
N GLU A 294 3.47 -14.99 -12.47
CA GLU A 294 4.45 -15.98 -12.96
C GLU A 294 5.40 -15.44 -14.05
N LYS A 295 4.87 -14.76 -15.07
CA LYS A 295 5.66 -14.24 -16.19
C LYS A 295 6.77 -13.27 -15.78
N TYR A 296 6.65 -12.64 -14.62
CA TYR A 296 7.62 -11.67 -14.12
C TYR A 296 8.54 -12.26 -13.05
N LEU A 297 8.08 -13.26 -12.29
CA LEU A 297 8.95 -14.04 -11.42
C LEU A 297 9.96 -14.86 -12.25
N GLU A 298 9.51 -15.46 -13.36
CA GLU A 298 10.40 -16.13 -14.32
C GLU A 298 11.40 -15.15 -14.96
N ALA A 299 10.93 -13.99 -15.42
CA ALA A 299 11.80 -12.97 -16.02
C ALA A 299 12.75 -12.29 -15.02
N ALA A 300 12.38 -12.19 -13.74
CA ALA A 300 13.25 -11.69 -12.68
C ALA A 300 14.30 -12.74 -12.28
N ALA A 301 13.92 -14.02 -12.20
CA ALA A 301 14.85 -15.11 -11.96
C ALA A 301 15.87 -15.25 -13.09
N GLU A 302 15.44 -15.13 -14.36
CA GLU A 302 16.34 -15.12 -15.53
C GLU A 302 17.30 -13.92 -15.56
N ALA A 303 16.90 -12.77 -14.99
CA ALA A 303 17.75 -11.59 -14.90
C ALA A 303 18.78 -11.67 -13.76
N GLU A 304 18.47 -12.39 -12.68
CA GLU A 304 19.42 -12.68 -11.59
C GLU A 304 20.46 -13.73 -11.99
N ASP A 305 20.05 -14.80 -12.71
CA ASP A 305 20.98 -15.82 -13.24
C ASP A 305 21.91 -15.27 -14.35
N GLY A 306 21.48 -14.23 -15.06
CA GLY A 306 22.27 -13.60 -16.13
C GLY A 306 23.46 -12.75 -15.66
N ASN A 307 23.58 -12.48 -14.36
CA ASN A 307 24.66 -11.66 -13.79
C ASN A 307 25.84 -12.49 -13.22
N GLU A 308 25.84 -13.82 -13.33
CA GLU A 308 26.94 -14.68 -12.85
C GLU A 308 27.98 -15.08 -13.94
N GLU A 309 27.85 -14.65 -15.19
CA GLU A 309 28.87 -14.92 -16.25
C GLU A 309 29.70 -13.68 -16.66
N GLU A 310 30.36 -13.00 -15.71
CA GLU A 310 31.60 -12.29 -16.05
C GLU A 310 32.80 -13.24 -15.93
N LYS A 311 33.09 -13.95 -17.02
CA LYS A 311 34.37 -14.66 -17.20
C LYS A 311 35.52 -13.65 -17.21
N PRO A 312 36.61 -13.85 -16.44
CA PRO A 312 37.80 -13.03 -16.55
C PRO A 312 38.48 -13.34 -17.90
N LEU A 313 38.46 -12.36 -18.81
CA LEU A 313 39.29 -12.36 -20.01
C LEU A 313 40.74 -12.11 -19.58
N SER A 314 41.53 -13.19 -19.60
CA SER A 314 42.99 -13.14 -19.55
C SER A 314 43.54 -12.55 -20.85
N ILE A 315 44.35 -11.49 -20.76
CA ILE A 315 45.54 -11.26 -21.58
C ILE A 315 46.64 -10.72 -20.68
#